data_AF-A0A6J0VSJ6-F1
#
_entry.id   AF-A0A6J0VSJ6-F1
#
_cell.length_a   1.000
_cell.length_b   1.000
_cell.length_c   1.000
_cell.angle_alpha   90.00
_cell.angle_beta   90.00
_cell.angle_gamma   90.00
#
_symmetry.space_group_name_H-M   'P 1'
#
loop_
_entity.id
_entity.type
_entity.pdbx_description
1 polymer ?
#
loop_
_entity_poly.entity_id
_entity_poly.type
_entity_poly.pdbx_seq_one_letter_code
_entity_poly.pdbx_strand_id
1 'polypeptide(L)'
;MAEGGAGKGGGEEPGKLPEQAEDESQVLHGTGHCKWFNVRMGFGFISMISREGSPLDIPVDVFVHQSKLFMEGFRSLKEGEPVEFTFKKSSKGLESIRVTGPGGSPCLGSERRPKGKTLQKRKPKGDR
;
A
#
# COMPACT_ATOMS: atom_id res chain seq x y z
N MET A 1 11.46 -59.75 -29.79
CA MET A 1 10.47 -58.68 -30.02
C MET A 1 10.84 -57.55 -29.08
N ALA A 2 11.14 -56.39 -29.65
CA ALA A 2 11.58 -55.19 -28.94
C ALA A 2 10.35 -54.34 -28.61
N GLU A 3 10.30 -53.77 -27.40
CA GLU A 3 9.67 -52.49 -27.05
C GLU A 3 10.53 -51.96 -25.87
N GLY A 4 11.24 -50.84 -25.99
CA GLY A 4 10.72 -49.48 -25.81
C GLY A 4 10.82 -49.13 -24.31
N GLY A 5 11.38 -48.02 -23.84
CA GLY A 5 11.84 -46.78 -24.44
C GLY A 5 12.44 -45.90 -23.34
N ALA A 6 12.81 -44.69 -23.74
CA ALA A 6 13.38 -43.57 -22.97
C ALA A 6 12.67 -43.27 -21.63
N GLY A 7 13.28 -42.63 -20.63
CA GLY A 7 14.11 -41.43 -20.76
C GLY A 7 14.79 -40.98 -19.47
N LYS A 8 15.80 -40.12 -19.69
CA LYS A 8 16.64 -39.42 -18.72
C LYS A 8 15.97 -38.15 -18.18
N GLY A 9 16.46 -37.73 -17.02
CA GLY A 9 16.42 -36.34 -16.52
C GLY A 9 15.23 -36.10 -15.60
N GLY A 10 15.35 -35.47 -14.45
CA GLY A 10 16.35 -34.52 -13.96
C GLY A 10 15.55 -33.59 -13.05
N GLY A 11 15.92 -33.52 -11.78
CA GLY A 11 15.16 -32.76 -10.78
C GLY A 11 15.21 -31.26 -11.03
N GLU A 12 14.15 -30.58 -10.64
CA GLU A 12 14.11 -29.15 -10.29
C GLU A 12 12.75 -28.86 -9.62
N GLU A 13 12.71 -28.98 -8.28
CA GLU A 13 11.96 -28.02 -7.46
C GLU A 13 12.83 -26.75 -7.38
N PRO A 14 12.32 -25.51 -7.32
CA PRO A 14 11.21 -25.11 -6.46
C PRO A 14 10.28 -24.01 -7.03
N GLY A 15 9.02 -24.02 -6.64
CA GLY A 15 8.06 -22.96 -6.96
C GLY A 15 7.06 -22.76 -5.85
N LYS A 16 7.56 -22.44 -4.65
CA LYS A 16 6.74 -22.00 -3.52
C LYS A 16 5.99 -20.73 -3.96
N LEU A 17 4.79 -20.90 -4.51
CA LEU A 17 3.79 -19.85 -4.47
C LEU A 17 3.68 -19.45 -3.00
N PRO A 18 3.80 -18.16 -2.65
CA PRO A 18 3.45 -17.74 -1.31
C PRO A 18 1.98 -18.08 -1.14
N GLU A 19 1.75 -19.16 -0.41
CA GLU A 19 0.74 -19.30 0.63
C GLU A 19 0.11 -17.93 0.87
N GLN A 20 -0.95 -17.64 0.11
CA GLN A 20 -1.91 -16.64 0.49
C GLN A 20 -2.48 -17.23 1.76
N ALA A 21 -1.87 -16.88 2.88
CA ALA A 21 -2.32 -17.26 4.19
C ALA A 21 -3.79 -16.85 4.26
N GLU A 22 -4.64 -17.85 4.13
CA GLU A 22 -6.07 -17.85 4.34
C GLU A 22 -6.30 -17.53 5.83
N ASP A 23 -6.00 -16.30 6.22
CA ASP A 23 -6.58 -15.66 7.39
C ASP A 23 -7.88 -15.01 6.92
N GLU A 24 -8.84 -15.86 6.53
CA GLU A 24 -10.25 -15.58 6.19
C GLU A 24 -11.01 -15.07 7.43
N SER A 25 -10.44 -14.10 8.15
CA SER A 25 -11.11 -13.39 9.23
C SER A 25 -11.55 -12.03 8.69
N GLN A 26 -12.66 -12.04 7.94
CA GLN A 26 -13.49 -10.90 7.56
C GLN A 26 -12.71 -9.68 7.04
N VAL A 27 -12.26 -9.76 5.77
CA VAL A 27 -11.81 -8.56 5.05
C VAL A 27 -13.02 -7.69 4.78
N LEU A 28 -13.01 -6.48 5.35
CA LEU A 28 -14.05 -5.48 5.19
C LEU A 28 -13.57 -4.37 4.27
N HIS A 29 -14.51 -3.75 3.56
CA HIS A 29 -14.23 -2.59 2.74
C HIS A 29 -14.70 -1.31 3.44
N GLY A 30 -13.91 -0.24 3.34
CA GLY A 30 -14.23 1.05 3.91
C GLY A 30 -13.69 2.19 3.08
N THR A 31 -14.34 3.35 3.24
CA THR A 31 -13.90 4.61 2.64
C THR A 31 -13.74 5.65 3.73
N GLY A 32 -12.81 6.56 3.53
CA GLY A 32 -12.38 7.49 4.56
C GLY A 32 -11.44 8.54 4.03
N HIS A 33 -10.81 9.23 4.97
CA HIS A 33 -9.73 10.16 4.66
C HIS A 33 -8.53 9.86 5.55
N CYS A 34 -7.32 10.11 5.05
CA CYS A 34 -6.12 9.96 5.87
C CYS A 34 -6.14 10.98 7.02
N LYS A 35 -6.10 10.49 8.26
CA LYS A 35 -6.09 11.34 9.46
C LYS A 35 -4.71 11.97 9.65
N TRP A 36 -3.68 11.14 9.53
CA TRP A 36 -2.28 11.55 9.54
C TRP A 36 -1.42 10.40 9.02
N PHE A 37 -0.29 10.74 8.42
CA PHE A 37 0.68 9.77 7.94
C PHE A 37 2.10 10.21 8.27
N ASN A 38 2.83 9.39 9.01
CA ASN A 38 4.22 9.64 9.31
C ASN A 38 5.10 9.08 8.21
N VAL A 39 5.45 9.96 7.26
CA VAL A 39 6.30 9.65 6.11
C VAL A 39 7.68 9.09 6.51
N ARG A 40 8.22 9.49 7.67
CA ARG A 40 9.52 9.02 8.15
C ARG A 40 9.45 7.60 8.68
N MET A 41 8.36 7.25 9.35
CA MET A 41 8.18 5.91 9.93
C MET A 41 7.43 4.94 9.00
N GLY A 42 6.77 5.44 7.96
CA GLY A 42 6.06 4.62 6.99
C GLY A 42 4.72 4.07 7.48
N PHE A 43 4.10 4.70 8.47
CA PHE A 43 2.78 4.30 8.98
C PHE A 43 1.92 5.52 9.32
N GLY A 44 0.62 5.30 9.44
CA GLY A 44 -0.35 6.33 9.77
C GLY A 44 -1.68 5.75 10.19
N PHE A 45 -2.68 6.63 10.25
CA PHE A 45 -4.07 6.26 10.49
C PHE A 45 -4.99 6.91 9.47
N ILE A 46 -6.04 6.17 9.12
CA ILE A 46 -7.12 6.61 8.25
C ILE A 46 -8.37 6.72 9.12
N SER A 47 -9.07 7.85 9.02
CA SER A 47 -10.38 8.00 9.64
C SER A 47 -11.42 7.49 8.64
N MET A 48 -11.95 6.30 8.94
CA MET A 48 -13.02 5.67 8.18
C MET A 48 -14.34 6.41 8.44
N ILE A 49 -15.00 6.85 7.38
CA ILE A 49 -16.31 7.52 7.46
C ILE A 49 -17.44 6.65 6.92
N SER A 50 -17.11 5.64 6.11
CA SER A 50 -18.06 4.72 5.51
C SER A 50 -17.51 3.30 5.56
N ARG A 51 -18.36 2.33 5.85
CA ARG A 51 -18.05 0.90 5.86
C ARG A 51 -19.04 0.18 4.96
N GLU A 52 -18.54 -0.56 3.99
CA GLU A 52 -19.37 -1.29 3.00
C GLU A 52 -20.47 -0.41 2.37
N GLY A 53 -20.14 0.85 2.08
CA GLY A 53 -21.09 1.82 1.51
C GLY A 53 -22.09 2.42 2.49
N SER A 54 -22.08 2.01 3.77
CA SER A 54 -22.89 2.60 4.83
C SER A 54 -22.10 3.67 5.59
N PRO A 55 -22.60 4.90 5.73
CA PRO A 55 -21.95 5.94 6.53
C PRO A 55 -21.94 5.55 8.00
N LEU A 56 -20.85 5.90 8.69
CA LEU A 56 -20.68 5.67 10.13
C LEU A 56 -20.97 6.96 10.89
N ASP A 57 -21.75 6.88 11.97
CA ASP A 57 -21.98 8.02 12.87
C ASP A 57 -20.68 8.47 13.56
N ILE A 58 -19.79 7.50 13.84
CA ILE A 58 -18.54 7.73 14.54
C ILE A 58 -17.40 7.31 13.61
N PRO A 59 -16.46 8.23 13.27
CA PRO A 59 -15.31 7.88 12.46
C PRO A 59 -14.43 6.89 13.22
N VAL A 60 -14.00 5.83 12.54
CA VAL A 60 -13.17 4.78 13.14
C VAL A 60 -11.75 4.90 12.64
N ASP A 61 -10.78 4.85 13.55
CA ASP A 61 -9.37 4.91 13.21
C ASP A 61 -8.87 3.54 12.73
N VAL A 62 -8.36 3.50 11.51
CA VAL A 62 -7.79 2.31 10.87
C VAL A 62 -6.29 2.49 10.69
N PHE A 63 -5.52 1.55 11.21
CA PHE A 63 -4.07 1.56 11.10
C PHE A 63 -3.65 1.29 9.65
N VAL A 64 -2.74 2.09 9.11
CA VAL A 64 -2.19 1.92 7.76
C VAL A 64 -0.67 1.89 7.76
N HIS A 65 -0.12 0.97 6.98
CA HIS A 65 1.32 0.84 6.74
C HIS A 65 1.65 1.13 5.27
N GLN A 66 2.81 1.73 5.00
CA GLN A 66 3.24 2.13 3.66
C GLN A 66 3.23 0.95 2.67
N SER A 67 3.52 -0.27 3.13
CA SER A 67 3.56 -1.47 2.27
C SER A 67 2.19 -1.85 1.71
N LYS A 68 1.11 -1.33 2.30
CA LYS A 68 -0.28 -1.60 1.89
C LYS A 68 -0.83 -0.52 0.95
N LEU A 69 -0.09 0.57 0.74
CA LEU A 69 -0.48 1.65 -0.17
C LEU A 69 -0.26 1.22 -1.62
N PHE A 70 -1.34 1.30 -2.40
CA PHE A 70 -1.34 1.09 -3.83
C PHE A 70 -0.89 2.38 -4.52
N MET A 71 0.43 2.51 -4.69
CA MET A 71 1.05 3.55 -5.49
C MET A 71 2.47 3.13 -5.90
N GLU A 72 2.95 3.71 -6.99
CA GLU A 72 4.31 3.51 -7.46
C GLU A 72 5.27 4.54 -6.85
N GLY A 73 6.50 4.11 -6.56
CA GLY A 73 7.53 4.97 -5.98
C GLY A 73 7.39 5.21 -4.48
N PHE A 74 7.23 6.47 -4.08
CA PHE A 74 7.30 6.87 -2.67
C PHE A 74 5.95 6.74 -1.97
N ARG A 75 5.79 5.65 -1.23
CA ARG A 75 4.53 5.27 -0.58
C ARG A 75 4.21 6.14 0.63
N SER A 76 3.29 7.09 0.47
CA SER A 76 2.79 7.95 1.54
C SER A 76 1.35 8.33 1.30
N LEU A 77 0.69 8.90 2.32
CA LEU A 77 -0.64 9.50 2.21
C LEU A 77 -0.57 10.98 2.55
N LYS A 78 -1.41 11.80 1.93
CA LYS A 78 -1.61 13.19 2.31
C LYS A 78 -2.71 13.28 3.37
N GLU A 79 -2.51 14.09 4.39
CA GLU A 79 -3.53 14.38 5.40
C GLU A 79 -4.78 14.96 4.74
N GLY A 80 -5.96 14.42 5.08
CA GLY A 80 -7.25 14.77 4.48
C GLY A 80 -7.51 14.17 3.10
N GLU A 81 -6.60 13.37 2.54
CA GLU A 81 -6.81 12.71 1.25
C GLU A 81 -7.92 11.66 1.34
N PRO A 82 -8.93 11.68 0.44
CA PRO A 82 -9.93 10.64 0.36
C PRO A 82 -9.30 9.34 -0.13
N VAL A 83 -9.58 8.26 0.58
CA VAL A 83 -9.01 6.94 0.29
C VAL A 83 -10.07 5.85 0.44
N GLU A 84 -9.93 4.82 -0.39
CA GLU A 84 -10.67 3.58 -0.30
C GLU A 84 -9.72 2.50 0.16
N PHE A 85 -10.15 1.64 1.08
CA PHE A 85 -9.28 0.64 1.63
C PHE A 85 -10.04 -0.60 2.07
N THR A 86 -9.32 -1.72 2.07
CA THR A 86 -9.77 -2.93 2.75
C THR A 86 -9.03 -3.04 4.07
N PHE A 87 -9.74 -3.46 5.10
CA PHE A 87 -9.19 -3.64 6.44
C PHE A 87 -9.67 -4.94 7.05
N LYS A 88 -8.92 -5.44 8.03
CA LYS A 88 -9.33 -6.57 8.86
C LYS A 88 -9.20 -6.22 10.33
N LYS A 89 -9.89 -7.00 11.16
CA LYS A 89 -9.72 -6.95 12.60
C LYS A 89 -8.48 -7.75 12.98
N SER A 90 -7.53 -7.10 13.65
CA SER A 90 -6.31 -7.70 14.17
C SER A 90 -6.26 -7.55 15.70
N SER A 91 -5.31 -8.20 16.37
CA SER A 91 -5.13 -8.10 17.82
C SER A 91 -4.87 -6.68 18.32
N LYS A 92 -4.42 -5.79 17.42
CA LYS A 92 -4.12 -4.36 17.71
C LYS A 92 -5.24 -3.39 17.32
N GLY A 93 -6.37 -3.89 16.82
CA GLY A 93 -7.46 -3.07 16.27
C GLY A 93 -7.66 -3.30 14.77
N LEU A 94 -8.16 -2.28 14.07
CA LEU A 94 -8.39 -2.37 12.61
C LEU A 94 -7.10 -2.07 11.86
N GLU A 95 -6.72 -2.96 10.96
CA GLU A 95 -5.51 -2.84 10.13
C GLU A 95 -5.88 -2.86 8.64
N SER A 96 -5.34 -1.92 7.88
CA SER A 96 -5.48 -1.87 6.42
C SER A 96 -4.72 -3.01 5.75
N ILE A 97 -5.36 -3.68 4.80
CA ILE A 97 -4.76 -4.70 3.94
C ILE A 97 -4.31 -4.07 2.62
N ARG A 98 -5.14 -3.19 2.05
CA ARG A 98 -4.87 -2.48 0.80
C ARG A 98 -5.51 -1.11 0.85
N VAL A 99 -4.79 -0.09 0.42
CA VAL A 99 -5.29 1.30 0.36
C VAL A 99 -5.08 1.84 -1.03
N THR A 100 -6.13 2.42 -1.60
CA THR A 100 -6.18 3.08 -2.92
C THR A 100 -6.78 4.46 -2.76
N GLY A 101 -6.59 5.31 -3.76
CA GLY A 101 -7.41 6.51 -3.94
C GLY A 101 -8.82 6.15 -4.41
N PRO A 102 -9.70 7.16 -4.54
CA PRO A 102 -11.06 6.99 -5.03
C PRO A 102 -11.09 6.41 -6.45
N GLY A 103 -12.01 5.48 -6.69
CA GLY A 103 -12.15 4.76 -7.96
C GLY A 103 -11.01 3.79 -8.25
N GLY A 104 -10.26 3.37 -7.22
CA GLY A 104 -9.07 2.51 -7.40
C GLY A 104 -7.84 3.23 -7.97
N SER A 105 -7.86 4.56 -8.03
CA SER A 105 -6.71 5.37 -8.44
C SER A 105 -5.51 5.15 -7.51
N PRO A 106 -4.26 5.35 -7.97
CA PRO A 106 -3.12 5.37 -7.05
C PRO A 106 -3.27 6.52 -6.04
N CYS A 107 -2.77 6.31 -4.83
CA CYS A 107 -2.78 7.36 -3.80
C CYS A 107 -1.99 8.59 -4.28
N LEU A 108 -2.47 9.81 -3.99
CA LEU A 108 -1.77 11.05 -4.31
C LEU A 108 -0.42 11.12 -3.58
N GLY A 109 -0.47 10.75 -2.29
CA GLY A 109 0.66 10.77 -1.40
C GLY A 109 1.11 12.18 -1.00
N SER A 110 2.04 12.23 -0.05
CA SER A 110 2.50 13.51 0.48
C SER A 110 3.41 14.21 -0.53
N GLU A 111 3.08 15.45 -0.90
CA GLU A 111 3.94 16.35 -1.70
C GLU A 111 5.31 16.62 -1.04
N ARG A 112 5.46 16.24 0.24
CA ARG A 112 6.73 16.12 0.94
C ARG A 112 7.51 14.88 0.47
N ARG A 113 7.77 14.76 -0.84
CA ARG A 113 9.08 14.24 -1.22
C ARG A 113 10.06 15.25 -0.63
N PRO A 114 11.00 14.87 0.28
CA PRO A 114 12.10 15.77 0.57
C PRO A 114 12.70 16.08 -0.79
N LYS A 115 12.54 17.32 -1.26
CA LYS A 115 13.13 17.75 -2.52
C LYS A 115 14.61 17.53 -2.32
N GLY A 116 15.13 16.45 -2.90
CA GLY A 116 16.55 16.30 -3.16
C GLY A 116 16.95 17.63 -3.75
N LYS A 117 17.86 18.32 -3.04
CA LYS A 117 18.28 19.69 -3.31
C LYS A 117 18.14 19.97 -4.79
N THR A 118 17.20 20.82 -5.19
CA THR A 118 17.31 21.46 -6.50
C THR A 118 18.68 22.09 -6.44
N LEU A 119 19.67 21.48 -7.11
CA LEU A 119 20.98 22.07 -7.30
C LEU A 119 20.64 23.45 -7.84
N GLN A 120 20.82 24.47 -6.98
CA GLN A 120 20.88 25.83 -7.46
C GLN A 120 22.02 25.80 -8.46
N LYS A 121 21.61 25.79 -9.73
CA LYS A 121 22.46 25.79 -10.91
C LYS A 121 23.45 26.91 -10.68
N ARG A 122 24.66 26.56 -10.26
CA ARG A 122 25.79 27.49 -10.12
C ARG A 122 25.93 28.10 -11.49
N LYS A 123 25.48 29.34 -11.65
CA LYS A 123 25.76 30.13 -12.85
C LYS A 123 27.29 30.22 -12.94
N PRO A 124 27.94 29.68 -13.99
CA PRO A 124 29.34 29.97 -14.22
C PRO A 124 29.46 31.28 -15.01
N LYS A 125 30.39 32.10 -14.53
CA LYS A 125 31.32 32.95 -15.29
C LYS A 125 30.79 34.24 -15.93
N GLY A 126 31.51 35.31 -15.58
CA GLY A 126 31.57 36.56 -16.32
C GLY A 126 32.73 37.39 -15.78
N ASP A 127 33.97 36.93 -16.02
CA ASP A 127 35.16 37.77 -15.96
C ASP A 127 34.99 38.96 -16.92
N ARG A 128 34.94 40.19 -16.39
CA ARG A 128 35.38 41.42 -17.09
C ARG A 128 35.60 42.56 -16.12
#